data_AF-A0A924YH81-F1
#
_entry.id   AF-A0A924YH81-F1
#
_cell.length_a   1.000
_cell.length_b   1.000
_cell.length_c   1.000
_cell.angle_alpha   90.00
_cell.angle_beta   90.00
_cell.angle_gamma   90.00
#
_symmetry.space_group_name_H-M   'P 1'
#
loop_
_entity.id
_entity.type
_entity.pdbx_description
1 polymer ?
#
loop_
_entity_poly.entity_id
_entity_poly.type
_entity_poly.pdbx_seq_one_letter_code
_entity_poly.pdbx_strand_id
1 'polypeptide(L)'
;PAAEKLDDIKLDPNAADFSPYFDHRMFYTDILGNAAVADLLGRLIDNKESEAIGLAFSGLDARHQPSDGFEFRFYRGPDSKGWYTEDFGGEDYTVLDIHLDVRPIRIAGPLYEHRMATEETRRDATAAETTEQTE
;
A
#
# COMPACT_ATOMS: atom_id res chain seq x y z
N PRO A 1 -2.21 13.80 -21.67
CA PRO A 1 -2.41 12.36 -22.00
C PRO A 1 -2.02 12.11 -23.47
N ALA A 2 -1.67 10.88 -23.82
CA ALA A 2 -1.53 10.45 -25.23
C ALA A 2 -2.91 10.45 -25.92
N ALA A 3 -2.93 10.45 -27.26
CA ALA A 3 -4.18 10.60 -28.03
C ALA A 3 -5.13 9.43 -27.78
N GLU A 4 -4.61 8.21 -27.73
CA GLU A 4 -5.35 6.96 -27.52
C GLU A 4 -6.08 6.98 -26.17
N LYS A 5 -5.42 7.52 -25.12
CA LYS A 5 -6.03 7.66 -23.79
C LYS A 5 -7.16 8.69 -23.75
N LEU A 6 -7.20 9.67 -24.66
CA LEU A 6 -8.30 10.64 -24.74
C LEU A 6 -9.56 10.03 -25.37
N ASP A 7 -9.39 9.02 -26.22
CA ASP A 7 -10.46 8.35 -26.95
C ASP A 7 -11.07 7.16 -26.19
N ASP A 8 -10.46 6.77 -25.06
CA ASP A 8 -10.85 5.64 -24.22
C ASP A 8 -11.55 6.11 -22.90
N ILE A 9 -11.31 5.45 -21.77
CA ILE A 9 -12.00 5.72 -20.51
C ILE A 9 -11.41 6.94 -19.80
N LYS A 10 -12.16 8.04 -19.79
CA LYS A 10 -11.92 9.17 -18.89
C LYS A 10 -12.43 8.85 -17.49
N LEU A 11 -11.53 8.95 -16.51
CA LEU A 11 -11.86 8.84 -15.09
C LEU A 11 -12.01 10.26 -14.51
N ASP A 12 -13.27 10.66 -14.32
CA ASP A 12 -13.62 11.91 -13.65
C ASP A 12 -14.25 11.58 -12.29
N PRO A 13 -13.46 11.62 -11.19
CA PRO A 13 -13.94 11.21 -9.87
C PRO A 13 -15.05 12.11 -9.30
N ASN A 14 -15.29 13.27 -9.93
CA ASN A 14 -16.32 14.22 -9.52
C ASN A 14 -17.58 14.14 -10.40
N ALA A 15 -17.60 13.27 -11.42
CA ALA A 15 -18.77 13.08 -12.27
C ALA A 15 -19.86 12.24 -11.56
N ALA A 16 -21.12 12.50 -11.89
CA ALA A 16 -22.26 11.84 -11.25
C ALA A 16 -22.35 10.34 -11.58
N ASP A 17 -21.77 9.92 -12.70
CA ASP A 17 -21.72 8.56 -13.22
C ASP A 17 -20.38 7.87 -12.97
N PHE A 18 -19.53 8.44 -12.11
CA PHE A 18 -18.25 7.85 -11.76
C PHE A 18 -18.42 6.45 -11.13
N SER A 19 -17.86 5.43 -11.80
CA SER A 19 -17.96 4.02 -11.39
C SER A 19 -16.56 3.40 -11.29
N PRO A 20 -15.86 3.58 -10.17
CA PRO A 20 -14.48 3.13 -9.99
C PRO A 20 -14.36 1.61 -9.89
N TYR A 21 -13.22 1.09 -10.33
CA TYR A 21 -12.88 -0.33 -10.23
C TYR A 21 -12.50 -0.76 -8.80
N PHE A 22 -11.71 0.04 -8.07
CA PHE A 22 -11.22 -0.32 -6.73
C PHE A 22 -12.13 0.21 -5.61
N ASP A 23 -12.17 -0.50 -4.48
CA ASP A 23 -13.02 -0.10 -3.33
C ASP A 23 -12.43 -0.38 -1.94
N HIS A 24 -11.11 -0.47 -1.84
CA HIS A 24 -10.42 -0.66 -0.58
C HIS A 24 -9.49 0.52 -0.26
N ARG A 25 -9.33 0.78 1.04
CA ARG A 25 -8.34 1.73 1.55
C ARG A 25 -6.93 1.25 1.24
N MET A 26 -6.14 2.16 0.69
CA MET A 26 -4.77 1.86 0.30
C MET A 26 -3.78 2.32 1.37
N PHE A 27 -2.87 1.40 1.70
CA PHE A 27 -1.77 1.65 2.63
C PHE A 27 -0.48 1.03 2.11
N TYR A 28 0.57 1.84 1.94
CA TYR A 28 1.88 1.39 1.47
C TYR A 28 2.90 1.53 2.59
N THR A 29 3.52 0.43 2.99
CA THR A 29 4.55 0.41 4.05
C THR A 29 5.87 1.04 3.61
N ASP A 30 6.17 1.02 2.31
CA ASP A 30 7.27 1.75 1.68
C ASP A 30 6.76 2.43 0.40
N ILE A 31 6.39 3.70 0.51
CA ILE A 31 5.87 4.49 -0.61
C ILE A 31 6.96 4.92 -1.60
N LEU A 32 8.23 4.86 -1.20
CA LEU A 32 9.36 5.19 -2.06
C LEU A 32 9.96 3.94 -2.72
N GLY A 33 9.36 2.77 -2.47
CA GLY A 33 9.68 1.52 -3.14
C GLY A 33 9.42 1.58 -4.65
N ASN A 34 9.98 0.62 -5.37
CA ASN A 34 9.86 0.57 -6.83
C ASN A 34 8.39 0.61 -7.27
N ALA A 35 8.07 1.55 -8.16
CA ALA A 35 6.74 1.79 -8.74
C ALA A 35 5.59 2.10 -7.75
N ALA A 36 5.82 2.11 -6.44
CA ALA A 36 4.77 2.24 -5.42
C ALA A 36 3.91 3.51 -5.60
N VAL A 37 4.53 4.65 -5.90
CA VAL A 37 3.80 5.89 -6.19
C VAL A 37 2.96 5.77 -7.46
N ALA A 38 3.51 5.22 -8.55
CA ALA A 38 2.77 5.10 -9.81
C ALA A 38 1.56 4.17 -9.66
N ASP A 39 1.76 3.01 -9.01
CA ASP A 39 0.70 2.06 -8.71
C ASP A 39 -0.37 2.67 -7.80
N LEU A 40 0.05 3.41 -6.76
CA LEU A 40 -0.86 4.13 -5.87
C LEU A 40 -1.70 5.14 -6.65
N LEU A 41 -1.09 5.96 -7.51
CA LEU A 41 -1.81 7.01 -8.24
C LEU A 41 -2.82 6.43 -9.22
N GLY A 42 -2.43 5.39 -9.98
CA GLY A 42 -3.32 4.70 -10.91
C GLY A 42 -4.53 4.10 -10.19
N ARG A 43 -4.30 3.43 -9.06
CA ARG A 43 -5.39 2.88 -8.26
C ARG A 43 -6.24 3.96 -7.60
N LEU A 44 -5.63 5.03 -7.07
CA LEU A 44 -6.34 6.10 -6.35
C LEU A 44 -7.33 6.85 -7.25
N ILE A 45 -6.95 7.13 -8.50
CA ILE A 45 -7.84 7.85 -9.40
C ILE A 45 -9.10 7.03 -9.75
N ASP A 46 -8.98 5.71 -9.74
CA ASP A 46 -10.01 4.71 -10.07
C ASP A 46 -10.52 3.97 -8.82
N ASN A 47 -10.53 4.63 -7.66
CA ASN A 47 -11.01 4.05 -6.40
C ASN A 47 -12.30 4.72 -5.91
N LYS A 48 -13.10 4.00 -5.13
CA LYS A 48 -14.18 4.57 -4.29
C LYS A 48 -13.59 5.44 -3.17
N GLU A 49 -12.47 5.03 -2.59
CA GLU A 49 -11.76 5.81 -1.58
C GLU A 49 -11.11 7.04 -2.20
N SER A 50 -11.17 8.18 -1.50
CA SER A 50 -10.64 9.46 -2.00
C SER A 50 -9.20 9.74 -1.57
N GLU A 51 -8.64 8.91 -0.70
CA GLU A 51 -7.29 9.07 -0.16
C GLU A 51 -6.55 7.74 -0.01
N ALA A 52 -5.23 7.84 -0.01
CA ALA A 52 -4.30 6.74 0.24
C ALA A 52 -3.15 7.22 1.13
N ILE A 53 -2.67 6.35 2.01
CA ILE A 53 -1.53 6.62 2.88
C ILE A 53 -0.33 5.79 2.46
N GLY A 54 0.83 6.42 2.38
CA GLY A 54 2.12 5.78 2.20
C GLY A 54 3.09 6.19 3.29
N LEU A 55 3.92 5.27 3.76
CA LEU A 55 4.98 5.55 4.72
C LEU A 55 6.36 5.46 4.06
N ALA A 56 7.28 6.30 4.49
CA ALA A 56 8.71 6.16 4.19
C ALA A 56 9.51 6.27 5.49
N PHE A 57 10.20 5.19 5.88
CA PHE A 57 11.01 5.15 7.10
C PHE A 57 12.11 4.08 6.97
N SER A 58 13.13 4.17 7.84
CA SER A 58 14.15 3.12 7.91
C SER A 58 13.59 1.89 8.62
N GLY A 59 13.23 0.87 7.84
CA GLY A 59 12.76 -0.43 8.36
C GLY A 59 13.82 -1.19 9.15
N LEU A 60 15.11 -1.04 8.80
CA LEU A 60 16.21 -1.66 9.52
C LEU A 60 16.36 -1.10 10.94
N ASP A 61 16.21 0.21 11.11
CA ASP A 61 16.20 0.82 12.44
C ASP A 61 14.91 0.47 13.19
N ALA A 62 13.77 0.61 12.51
CA ALA A 62 12.44 0.33 13.09
C ALA A 62 12.32 -1.10 13.62
N ARG A 63 13.08 -2.05 13.07
CA ARG A 63 13.16 -3.43 13.56
C ARG A 63 13.62 -3.53 15.02
N HIS A 64 14.44 -2.59 15.48
CA HIS A 64 15.11 -2.67 16.78
C HIS A 64 14.78 -1.51 17.72
N GLN A 65 14.43 -0.34 17.16
CA GLN A 65 14.23 0.89 17.92
C GLN A 65 13.22 1.80 17.20
N PRO A 66 12.64 2.80 17.88
CA PRO A 66 11.78 3.73 17.18
C PRO A 66 12.57 4.55 16.15
N SER A 67 11.96 4.79 14.99
CA SER A 67 12.59 5.33 13.78
C SER A 67 11.82 6.55 13.29
N ASP A 68 12.52 7.56 12.78
CA ASP A 68 11.88 8.71 12.16
C ASP A 68 11.50 8.39 10.71
N GLY A 69 10.45 9.03 10.22
CA GLY A 69 9.98 8.84 8.86
C GLY A 69 9.00 9.91 8.41
N PHE A 70 8.31 9.63 7.32
CA PHE A 70 7.31 10.50 6.73
C PHE A 70 6.05 9.72 6.40
N GLU A 71 4.90 10.34 6.65
CA GLU A 71 3.63 9.93 6.08
C GLU A 71 3.35 10.78 4.84
N PHE A 72 3.01 10.12 3.74
CA PHE A 72 2.57 10.68 2.49
C PHE A 72 1.07 10.41 2.37
N ARG A 73 0.26 11.47 2.42
CA ARG A 73 -1.19 11.38 2.20
C ARG A 73 -1.50 11.89 0.81
N PHE A 74 -1.89 10.97 -0.08
CA PHE A 74 -2.36 11.29 -1.42
C PHE A 74 -3.88 11.37 -1.39
N TYR A 75 -4.47 12.37 -2.03
CA TYR A 75 -5.92 12.50 -2.08
C TYR A 75 -6.40 13.19 -3.35
N ARG A 76 -7.62 12.86 -3.77
CA ARG A 76 -8.29 13.48 -4.91
C ARG A 76 -8.85 14.84 -4.51
N GLY A 77 -8.61 15.84 -5.35
CA GLY A 77 -9.21 17.16 -5.29
C GLY A 77 -10.29 17.37 -6.36
N PRO A 78 -10.95 18.54 -6.36
CA PRO A 78 -11.93 18.90 -7.39
C PRO A 78 -11.36 18.94 -8.82
N ASP A 79 -10.04 19.06 -8.95
CA ASP A 79 -9.28 19.15 -10.19
C ASP A 79 -8.69 17.80 -10.67
N SER A 80 -8.67 16.78 -9.81
CA SER A 80 -8.09 15.47 -10.13
C SER A 80 -8.78 14.79 -11.31
N LYS A 81 -7.97 14.25 -12.23
CA LYS A 81 -8.45 13.57 -13.45
C LYS A 81 -7.57 12.39 -13.81
N GLY A 82 -8.19 11.38 -14.41
CA GLY A 82 -7.51 10.21 -14.94
C GLY A 82 -7.96 9.84 -16.34
N TRP A 83 -7.12 9.08 -17.03
CA TRP A 83 -7.46 8.33 -18.23
C TRP A 83 -6.87 6.94 -18.12
N TYR A 84 -7.63 5.96 -18.56
CA TYR A 84 -7.27 4.56 -18.56
C TYR A 84 -7.37 4.01 -19.98
N THR A 85 -6.45 3.12 -20.35
CA THR A 85 -6.55 2.32 -21.58
C THR A 85 -5.91 0.95 -21.39
N GLU A 86 -6.39 -0.02 -22.18
CA GLU A 86 -5.83 -1.38 -22.29
C GLU A 86 -5.19 -1.65 -23.66
N ASP A 87 -5.19 -0.67 -24.57
CA ASP A 87 -4.88 -0.85 -26.01
C ASP A 87 -3.48 -1.42 -26.30
N PHE A 88 -2.55 -1.31 -25.35
CA PHE A 88 -1.18 -1.81 -25.47
C PHE A 88 -0.89 -3.07 -24.65
N GLY A 89 -1.94 -3.78 -24.21
CA GLY A 89 -1.83 -5.08 -23.53
C GLY A 89 -1.49 -4.98 -22.05
N GLY A 90 -1.69 -3.81 -21.43
CA GLY A 90 -1.52 -3.57 -19.99
C GLY A 90 -2.42 -2.45 -19.49
N GLU A 91 -2.60 -2.37 -18.18
CA GLU A 91 -3.36 -1.31 -17.51
C GLU A 91 -2.57 0.00 -17.54
N ASP A 92 -3.03 0.96 -18.34
CA ASP A 92 -2.23 2.14 -18.68
C ASP A 92 -2.89 3.44 -18.22
N TYR A 93 -2.48 3.95 -17.06
CA TYR A 93 -3.08 5.16 -16.48
C TYR A 93 -2.34 6.45 -16.91
N THR A 94 -3.08 7.53 -17.12
CA THR A 94 -2.58 8.91 -16.99
C THR A 94 -3.32 9.54 -15.82
N VAL A 95 -2.59 10.10 -14.85
CA VAL A 95 -3.18 10.69 -13.65
C VAL A 95 -2.67 12.12 -13.51
N LEU A 96 -3.59 13.07 -13.28
CA LEU A 96 -3.29 14.48 -13.10
C LEU A 96 -3.93 15.00 -11.81
N ASP A 97 -3.27 16.01 -11.23
CA ASP A 97 -3.79 16.84 -10.15
C ASP A 97 -4.24 16.04 -8.91
N ILE A 98 -3.47 15.01 -8.54
CA ILE A 98 -3.57 14.36 -7.22
C ILE A 98 -2.79 15.20 -6.21
N HIS A 99 -3.42 15.48 -5.08
CA HIS A 99 -2.83 16.30 -4.03
C HIS A 99 -1.99 15.42 -3.11
N LEU A 100 -0.92 15.98 -2.55
CA LEU A 100 0.02 15.27 -1.68
C LEU A 100 0.37 16.13 -0.47
N ASP A 101 0.06 15.62 0.72
CA ASP A 101 0.62 16.12 1.97
C ASP A 101 1.75 15.20 2.44
N VAL A 102 2.86 15.78 2.89
CA VAL A 102 3.96 15.04 3.51
C VAL A 102 4.21 15.58 4.91
N ARG A 103 4.11 14.71 5.92
CA ARG A 103 4.34 15.09 7.31
C ARG A 103 5.39 14.20 7.98
N PRO A 104 6.29 14.75 8.79
CA PRO A 104 7.22 13.94 9.58
C PRO A 104 6.45 13.14 10.64
N ILE A 105 6.86 11.90 10.86
CA ILE A 105 6.28 10.99 11.85
C ILE A 105 7.39 10.24 12.60
N ARG A 106 7.01 9.68 13.75
CA ARG A 106 7.83 8.74 14.53
C ARG A 106 7.18 7.35 14.43
N ILE A 107 7.88 6.39 13.86
CA ILE A 107 7.48 4.98 13.87
C ILE A 107 7.88 4.38 15.21
N ALA A 108 6.91 3.76 15.89
CA ALA A 108 7.17 3.00 17.10
C ALA A 108 7.98 1.74 16.76
N GLY A 109 9.00 1.45 17.55
CA GLY A 109 9.83 0.25 17.42
C GLY A 109 9.79 -0.59 18.71
N PRO A 110 9.98 -1.92 18.62
CA PRO A 110 10.23 -2.69 17.40
C PRO A 110 8.99 -2.78 16.51
N LEU A 111 9.18 -2.67 15.19
CA LEU A 111 8.09 -2.65 14.19
C LEU A 111 7.25 -3.94 14.20
N TYR A 112 7.90 -5.07 14.50
CA TYR A 112 7.25 -6.36 14.61
C TYR A 112 7.94 -7.23 15.66
N GLU A 113 7.20 -8.20 16.17
CA GLU A 113 7.68 -9.22 17.08
C GLU A 113 7.50 -10.59 16.41
N HIS A 114 8.48 -11.47 16.52
CA HIS A 114 8.28 -12.86 16.12
C HIS A 114 7.36 -13.53 17.13
N ARG A 115 6.18 -13.98 16.70
CA ARG A 115 5.42 -14.94 17.51
C ARG A 115 6.16 -16.27 17.46
N MET A 116 6.63 -16.73 18.62
CA MET A 116 7.12 -18.09 18.78
C MET A 116 6.01 -19.03 18.27
N ALA A 117 6.31 -19.83 17.26
CA ALA A 117 5.46 -20.95 16.95
C ALA A 117 5.43 -21.83 18.20
N THR A 118 4.26 -22.26 18.61
CA THR A 118 4.03 -23.28 19.65
C THR A 118 4.68 -24.65 19.32
N GLU A 119 5.59 -24.69 18.35
CA GLU A 119 6.33 -25.87 17.89
C GLU A 119 7.52 -26.20 18.79
N GLU A 120 8.13 -25.23 19.47
CA GLU A 120 9.25 -25.51 20.37
C GLU A 120 8.74 -26.22 21.64
N THR A 121 7.63 -25.73 22.22
CA THR A 121 6.93 -26.43 23.30
C THR A 121 6.41 -27.81 22.89
N ARG A 122 6.00 -27.99 21.62
CA ARG A 122 5.52 -29.29 21.13
C ARG A 122 6.68 -30.28 20.91
N ARG A 123 7.83 -29.84 20.40
CA ARG A 123 9.02 -30.69 20.24
C ARG A 123 9.60 -31.13 21.58
N ASP A 124 9.61 -30.24 22.56
CA ASP A 124 10.07 -30.58 23.91
C ASP A 124 9.10 -31.50 24.65
N ALA A 125 7.78 -31.33 24.45
CA ALA A 125 6.76 -32.23 25.00
C ALA A 125 6.83 -33.64 24.37
N THR A 126 7.01 -33.75 23.05
CA THR A 126 7.13 -35.05 22.38
C THR A 126 8.45 -35.77 22.72
N ALA A 127 9.54 -35.03 22.95
CA ALA A 127 10.82 -35.60 23.41
C ALA A 127 10.76 -36.09 24.87
N ALA A 128 10.05 -35.36 25.75
CA ALA A 128 9.82 -35.78 27.14
C ALA A 128 8.95 -37.04 27.20
N GLU A 129 7.84 -37.09 26.46
CA GLU A 129 6.94 -38.28 26.40
C GLU A 129 7.64 -39.52 25.81
N THR A 130 8.58 -39.35 24.90
CA THR A 130 9.36 -40.47 24.32
C THR A 130 10.40 -41.01 25.31
N THR A 131 10.92 -40.16 26.20
CA THR A 131 11.92 -40.56 27.20
C THR A 131 11.27 -41.32 28.36
N GLU A 132 10.06 -40.90 28.79
CA GLU A 132 9.31 -41.55 29.89
C GLU A 132 8.72 -42.93 29.50
N GLN A 133 8.57 -43.24 28.21
CA GLN A 133 8.10 -44.56 27.74
C GLN A 133 9.22 -45.60 27.55
N THR A 134 10.48 -45.21 27.77
CA THR A 134 11.66 -46.10 27.57
C THR A 134 12.39 -46.43 28.88
N GLU A 135 11.84 -46.06 30.05
CA GLU A 135 12.29 -46.51 31.38
C GLU A 135 11.36 -47.56 32.00
#